data_AF-A0A0G1XVM9-F1
#
_entry.id   AF-A0A0G1XVM9-F1
#
_cell.length_a   1.000
_cell.length_b   1.000
_cell.length_c   1.000
_cell.angle_alpha   90.00
_cell.angle_beta   90.00
_cell.angle_gamma   90.00
#
_symmetry.space_group_name_H-M   'P 1'
#
loop_
_entity.id
_entity.type
_entity.pdbx_description
1 polymer ?
#
loop_
_entity_poly.entity_id
_entity_poly.type
_entity_poly.pdbx_seq_one_letter_code
_entity_poly.pdbx_strand_id
1 'polypeptide(L)'
;KGGRQDLVAKEKAELDILLPFLPPQLSEEEVEKLVREAIASTGATTQKDLGKVMGALAPKVKGRADGSLVSKKAKDLLGSSR
;
A
#
# COMPACT_ATOMS: atom_id res chain seq x y z
N LYS A 1 29.83 18.94 -12.84
CA LYS A 1 29.10 19.05 -14.12
C LYS A 1 29.29 17.71 -14.82
N GLY A 2 28.31 16.86 -15.11
CA GLY A 2 26.86 16.91 -15.13
C GLY A 2 26.46 15.81 -16.10
N GLY A 3 25.70 14.80 -15.68
CA GLY A 3 25.37 13.67 -16.55
C GLY A 3 24.77 12.44 -15.87
N ARG A 4 24.25 12.58 -14.63
CA ARG A 4 23.46 11.52 -13.98
C ARG A 4 21.96 11.75 -14.19
N GLN A 5 21.54 11.91 -15.44
CA GLN A 5 20.12 12.05 -15.78
C GLN A 5 19.60 10.96 -16.73
N ASP A 6 20.48 10.16 -17.36
CA ASP A 6 20.06 9.18 -18.37
C ASP A 6 19.67 7.79 -17.84
N LEU A 7 19.84 7.52 -16.53
CA LEU A 7 19.52 6.20 -15.96
C LEU A 7 18.11 6.10 -15.34
N VAL A 8 17.37 7.20 -15.21
CA VAL A 8 16.05 7.19 -14.55
C VAL A 8 14.90 6.99 -15.55
N ALA A 9 15.15 7.19 -16.84
CA ALA A 9 14.09 7.12 -17.86
C ALA A 9 13.85 5.69 -18.40
N LYS A 10 14.78 4.75 -18.18
CA LYS A 10 14.72 3.40 -18.78
C LYS A 10 14.02 2.35 -17.91
N GLU A 11 13.86 2.61 -16.62
CA GLU A 11 13.24 1.65 -15.68
C GLU A 11 11.70 1.68 -15.65
N LYS A 12 11.06 2.59 -16.41
CA LYS A 12 9.59 2.70 -16.44
C LYS A 12 8.91 1.98 -17.61
N ALA A 13 9.66 1.48 -18.59
CA ALA A 13 9.09 0.92 -19.82
C ALA A 13 9.02 -0.62 -19.87
N GLU A 14 9.67 -1.33 -18.93
CA GLU A 14 9.68 -2.81 -18.93
C GLU A 14 8.58 -3.43 -18.04
N LEU A 15 7.84 -2.63 -17.25
CA LEU A 15 6.76 -3.11 -16.38
C LEU A 15 5.37 -3.18 -17.05
N ASP A 16 5.25 -2.80 -18.33
CA ASP A 16 3.96 -2.76 -19.04
C ASP A 16 3.58 -4.07 -19.74
N ILE A 17 4.46 -5.07 -19.75
CA ILE A 17 4.22 -6.33 -20.51
C ILE A 17 3.49 -7.41 -19.67
N LEU A 18 3.34 -7.22 -18.35
CA LEU A 18 2.63 -8.16 -17.45
C LEU A 18 1.30 -7.63 -16.89
N LEU A 19 0.85 -6.45 -17.34
CA LEU A 19 -0.37 -5.80 -16.82
C LEU A 19 -1.73 -6.48 -17.12
N PRO A 20 -1.95 -7.30 -18.18
CA PRO A 20 -3.29 -7.84 -18.41
C PRO A 20 -3.71 -8.99 -17.45
N PHE A 21 -2.83 -9.42 -16.52
CA PHE A 21 -3.15 -10.46 -15.54
C PHE A 21 -3.18 -9.98 -14.08
N LEU A 22 -2.87 -8.71 -13.82
CA LEU A 22 -2.94 -8.14 -12.47
C LEU A 22 -4.31 -7.47 -12.28
N PRO A 23 -5.02 -7.77 -11.16
CA PRO A 23 -6.24 -7.05 -10.82
C PRO A 23 -5.97 -5.54 -10.75
N PRO A 24 -6.97 -4.69 -11.02
CA PRO A 24 -6.80 -3.25 -11.05
C PRO A 24 -6.13 -2.77 -9.76
N GLN A 25 -5.06 -2.01 -9.93
CA GLN A 25 -4.32 -1.40 -8.82
C GLN A 25 -5.26 -0.45 -8.07
N LEU A 26 -5.20 -0.52 -6.74
CA LEU A 26 -5.93 0.36 -5.86
C LEU A 26 -5.28 1.74 -5.87
N SER A 27 -6.11 2.79 -5.94
CA SER A 27 -5.66 4.15 -5.68
C SER A 27 -5.25 4.32 -4.21
N GLU A 28 -4.51 5.40 -3.92
CA GLU A 28 -4.14 5.74 -2.54
C GLU A 28 -5.38 5.92 -1.64
N GLU A 29 -6.45 6.49 -2.19
CA GLU A 29 -7.73 6.71 -1.51
C GLU A 29 -8.44 5.39 -1.21
N GLU A 30 -8.43 4.44 -2.15
CA GLU A 30 -9.00 3.11 -1.95
C GLU A 30 -8.20 2.32 -0.90
N VAL A 31 -6.87 2.41 -0.94
CA VAL A 31 -5.99 1.82 0.09
C VAL A 31 -6.32 2.41 1.46
N GLU A 32 -6.43 3.72 1.57
CA GLU A 32 -6.77 4.38 2.84
C GLU A 32 -8.14 3.92 3.38
N LYS A 33 -9.15 3.85 2.51
CA LYS A 33 -10.49 3.37 2.88
C LYS A 33 -10.44 1.95 3.41
N LEU A 34 -9.77 1.04 2.71
CA LEU A 34 -9.61 -0.35 3.13
C LEU A 34 -8.89 -0.44 4.47
N VAL A 35 -7.86 0.37 4.69
CA VAL A 35 -7.13 0.42 5.95
C VAL A 35 -8.04 0.89 7.09
N ARG A 36 -8.84 1.94 6.90
CA ARG A 36 -9.82 2.40 7.90
C ARG A 36 -10.86 1.34 8.21
N GLU A 37 -11.39 0.65 7.20
CA GLU A 37 -12.32 -0.47 7.39
C GLU A 37 -11.67 -1.62 8.17
N ALA A 38 -10.41 -1.96 7.89
CA ALA A 38 -9.68 -2.99 8.60
C ALA A 38 -9.38 -2.61 10.05
N ILE A 39 -9.05 -1.34 10.32
CA ILE A 39 -8.90 -0.81 11.68
C ILE A 39 -10.22 -0.95 12.45
N ALA A 40 -11.33 -0.51 11.85
CA ALA A 40 -12.66 -0.59 12.45
C ALA A 40 -13.10 -2.05 12.70
N SER A 41 -12.90 -2.95 11.73
CA SER A 41 -13.32 -4.36 11.84
C SER A 41 -12.47 -5.15 12.83
N THR A 42 -11.20 -4.78 13.00
CA THR A 42 -10.31 -5.42 13.97
C THR A 42 -10.36 -4.77 15.34
N GLY A 43 -10.99 -3.60 15.49
CA GLY A 43 -10.96 -2.81 16.72
C GLY A 43 -9.54 -2.37 17.10
N ALA A 44 -8.66 -2.23 16.11
CA ALA A 44 -7.29 -1.80 16.31
C ALA A 44 -7.26 -0.33 16.73
N THR A 45 -6.49 -0.01 17.76
CA THR A 45 -6.40 1.37 18.29
C THR A 45 -4.98 1.86 18.37
N THR A 46 -4.00 0.95 18.33
CA THR A 46 -2.59 1.30 18.49
C THR A 46 -1.73 0.66 17.43
N GLN A 47 -0.50 1.17 17.25
CA GLN A 47 0.48 0.55 16.35
C GLN A 47 0.85 -0.90 16.75
N LYS A 48 0.57 -1.34 17.98
CA LYS A 48 0.75 -2.75 18.38
C LYS A 48 -0.23 -3.67 17.63
N ASP A 49 -1.36 -3.12 17.21
CA ASP A 49 -2.40 -3.84 16.46
C ASP A 49 -2.13 -3.85 14.95
N LEU A 50 -1.02 -3.27 14.49
CA LEU A 50 -0.67 -3.21 13.07
C LEU A 50 -0.66 -4.61 12.44
N GLY A 51 -0.13 -5.62 13.13
CA GLY A 51 -0.15 -7.00 12.64
C GLY A 51 -1.57 -7.54 12.42
N LYS A 52 -2.52 -7.17 13.30
CA LYS A 52 -3.93 -7.56 13.19
C LYS A 52 -4.60 -6.89 11.99
N VAL A 53 -4.36 -5.59 11.81
CA VAL A 53 -4.86 -4.80 10.67
C VAL A 53 -4.30 -5.33 9.35
N MET A 54 -2.99 -5.60 9.30
CA MET A 54 -2.34 -6.15 8.11
C MET A 54 -2.85 -7.55 7.75
N GLY A 55 -3.13 -8.39 8.75
CA GLY A 55 -3.76 -9.70 8.54
C GLY A 55 -5.15 -9.60 7.90
N ALA A 56 -5.97 -8.64 8.35
CA ALA A 56 -7.29 -8.39 7.77
C ALA A 56 -7.24 -7.75 6.36
N LEU A 57 -6.19 -6.97 6.07
CA LEU A 57 -5.99 -6.31 4.78
C LEU A 57 -5.39 -7.21 3.71
N ALA A 58 -4.50 -8.13 4.09
CA ALA A 58 -3.76 -8.98 3.16
C ALA A 58 -4.61 -9.57 2.02
N PRO A 59 -5.78 -10.21 2.25
CA PRO A 59 -6.59 -10.74 1.15
C PRO A 59 -7.24 -9.66 0.27
N LYS A 60 -7.43 -8.44 0.78
CA LYS A 60 -8.06 -7.32 0.05
C LYS A 60 -7.07 -6.56 -0.83
N VAL A 61 -5.79 -6.53 -0.46
CA VAL A 61 -4.74 -5.72 -1.11
C VAL A 61 -3.72 -6.55 -1.88
N LYS A 62 -3.63 -7.87 -1.67
CA LYS A 62 -2.67 -8.75 -2.34
C LYS A 62 -2.81 -8.66 -3.86
N GLY A 63 -1.71 -8.29 -4.53
CA GLY A 63 -1.67 -8.11 -5.99
C GLY A 63 -2.42 -6.89 -6.52
N ARG A 64 -2.98 -6.06 -5.62
CA ARG A 64 -3.75 -4.85 -5.95
C ARG A 64 -3.14 -3.57 -5.38
N ALA A 65 -2.27 -3.66 -4.38
CA ALA A 65 -1.52 -2.51 -3.86
C ALA A 65 -0.14 -2.94 -3.36
N ASP A 66 0.78 -1.99 -3.31
CA ASP A 66 2.10 -2.17 -2.70
C ASP A 66 1.96 -2.39 -1.18
N GLY A 67 2.48 -3.50 -0.68
CA GLY A 67 2.39 -3.85 0.74
C GLY A 67 3.08 -2.86 1.67
N SER A 68 4.11 -2.16 1.19
CA SER A 68 4.81 -1.10 1.92
C SER A 68 3.94 0.15 2.02
N LEU A 69 3.23 0.52 0.95
CA LEU A 69 2.26 1.62 0.96
C LEU A 69 1.12 1.34 1.97
N VAL A 70 0.57 0.12 1.93
CA VAL A 70 -0.50 -0.30 2.85
C VAL A 70 -0.02 -0.27 4.31
N SER A 71 1.16 -0.83 4.58
CA SER A 71 1.76 -0.85 5.92
C SER A 71 2.03 0.56 6.45
N LYS A 72 2.56 1.45 5.60
CA LYS A 72 2.78 2.86 5.95
C LYS A 72 1.46 3.53 6.33
N LYS A 73 0.42 3.43 5.49
CA LYS A 73 -0.90 4.03 5.76
C LYS A 73 -1.55 3.48 7.03
N ALA A 74 -1.47 2.17 7.27
CA ALA A 74 -1.98 1.57 8.49
C ALA A 74 -1.23 2.06 9.73
N LYS A 75 0.10 2.18 9.65
CA LYS A 75 0.92 2.73 10.74
C LYS A 75 0.63 4.21 11.00
N ASP A 76 0.43 5.01 9.96
CA ASP A 76 0.09 6.42 10.06
C ASP A 76 -1.28 6.58 10.74
N LEU A 77 -2.30 5.86 10.27
CA LEU A 77 -3.66 5.92 10.85
C LEU A 77 -3.73 5.42 12.31
N LEU A 78 -2.98 4.38 12.67
CA LEU A 78 -2.89 3.89 14.05
C LEU A 78 -1.95 4.73 14.94
N GLY A 79 -1.02 5.49 14.34
CA GLY A 79 -0.05 6.34 15.03
C GLY A 79 -0.52 7.77 15.24
N SER A 80 -1.51 8.22 14.47
CA SER A 80 -2.14 9.54 14.61
C SER A 80 -3.17 9.61 15.75
N SER A 81 -3.43 8.52 16.47
CA SER A 81 -4.17 8.55 17.74
C SER A 81 -3.22 9.02 18.85
N ARG A 82 -3.06 10.34 18.99
CA ARG A 82 -2.58 11.02 20.20
C ARG A 82 -3.65 11.94 20.72
#